data_AF-A0A9Q0QFT9-F1
#
_entry.id   AF-A0A9Q0QFT9-F1
#
_cell.length_a   1.000
_cell.length_b   1.000
_cell.length_c   1.000
_cell.angle_alpha   90.00
_cell.angle_beta   90.00
_cell.angle_gamma   90.00
#
_symmetry.space_group_name_H-M   'P 1'
#
loop_
_entity.id
_entity.type
_entity.pdbx_description
1 polymer ?
#
loop_
_entity_poly.entity_id
_entity_poly.type
_entity_poly.pdbx_seq_one_letter_code
_entity_poly.pdbx_strand_id
1 'polypeptide(L)'
;MEYRMTTEKGACRSTGRRFQKRKESVKRKVSVKTKVSITRRLRAEMAEIDEKQKRIRKGQMEIRERFEEIDFDCDQLKKETFLISKQAARNQQRLNLMFKIVKAREENNLSEVDKLTQSLRECMKHDMENKL
;
A
#
# COMPACT_ATOMS: atom_id res chain seq x y z
N MET A 1 -40.21 70.11 72.74
CA MET A 1 -38.92 69.42 72.50
C MET A 1 -39.16 68.45 71.36
N GLU A 2 -38.73 68.82 70.16
CA GLU A 2 -38.75 67.97 68.97
C GLU A 2 -37.78 66.78 69.15
N TYR A 3 -38.09 65.59 68.63
CA TYR A 3 -37.29 64.97 67.54
C TYR A 3 -37.72 63.53 67.17
N ARG A 4 -37.84 63.35 65.85
CA ARG A 4 -37.52 62.19 64.99
C ARG A 4 -38.23 60.84 65.18
N MET A 5 -39.14 60.64 64.23
CA MET A 5 -39.29 59.40 63.47
C MET A 5 -37.92 58.91 62.94
N THR A 6 -37.55 57.66 63.19
CA THR A 6 -36.63 56.93 62.30
C THR A 6 -37.19 55.55 62.00
N THR A 7 -37.63 55.40 60.76
CA THR A 7 -37.94 54.16 60.09
C THR A 7 -36.68 53.31 59.93
N GLU A 8 -36.56 52.19 60.64
CA GLU A 8 -35.57 51.17 60.29
C GLU A 8 -36.16 50.18 59.29
N LYS A 9 -36.07 50.54 58.01
CA LYS A 9 -36.03 49.57 56.92
C LYS A 9 -34.61 48.98 56.89
N GLY A 10 -34.46 47.75 57.37
CA GLY A 10 -33.18 47.04 57.38
C GLY A 10 -33.28 45.57 56.99
N ALA A 11 -34.11 45.23 56.01
CA ALA A 11 -34.28 43.84 55.55
C ALA A 11 -32.98 43.26 54.94
N CYS A 12 -32.41 42.29 55.65
CA CYS A 12 -31.69 41.09 55.21
C CYS A 12 -31.22 41.05 53.73
N ARG A 13 -29.91 41.23 53.46
CA ARG A 13 -29.31 41.08 52.09
C ARG A 13 -28.06 40.17 52.02
N SER A 14 -27.70 39.46 53.08
CA SER A 14 -26.45 38.68 53.18
C SER A 14 -26.62 37.18 52.90
N THR A 15 -27.78 36.60 53.21
CA THR A 15 -28.06 35.15 53.06
C THR A 15 -28.28 34.73 51.61
N GLY A 16 -29.03 35.52 50.82
CA GLY A 16 -29.27 35.26 49.39
C GLY A 16 -28.00 35.27 48.53
N ARG A 17 -27.08 36.23 48.77
CA ARG A 17 -25.79 36.30 48.07
C ARG A 17 -24.87 35.11 48.34
N ARG A 18 -24.89 34.58 49.57
CA ARG A 18 -24.09 33.39 49.95
C ARG A 18 -24.66 32.11 49.33
N PHE A 19 -25.98 31.96 49.27
CA PHE A 19 -26.64 30.85 48.57
C PHE A 19 -26.40 30.88 47.05
N GLN A 20 -26.44 32.07 46.44
CA GLN A 20 -26.21 32.21 44.99
C GLN A 20 -24.75 31.91 44.60
N LYS A 21 -23.76 32.40 45.38
CA LYS A 21 -22.34 32.02 45.22
C LYS A 21 -22.13 30.50 45.39
N ARG A 22 -22.86 29.85 46.30
CA ARG A 22 -22.77 28.40 46.52
C ARG A 22 -23.36 27.62 45.33
N LYS A 23 -24.49 28.06 44.76
CA LYS A 23 -25.05 27.47 43.53
C LYS A 23 -24.12 27.62 42.32
N GLU A 24 -23.51 28.78 42.13
CA GLU A 24 -22.56 29.01 41.03
C GLU A 24 -21.29 28.17 41.15
N SER A 25 -20.73 28.04 42.35
CA SER A 25 -19.54 27.22 42.58
C SER A 25 -19.82 25.73 42.39
N VAL A 26 -21.01 25.24 42.77
CA VAL A 26 -21.45 23.87 42.45
C VAL A 26 -21.62 23.70 40.93
N LYS A 27 -22.25 24.64 40.23
CA LYS A 27 -22.39 24.60 38.76
C LYS A 27 -21.03 24.57 38.05
N ARG A 28 -20.05 25.36 38.52
CA ARG A 28 -18.67 25.33 38.01
C ARG A 28 -17.98 23.99 38.29
N LYS A 29 -18.12 23.41 39.50
CA LYS A 29 -17.56 22.10 39.82
C LYS A 29 -18.12 20.98 38.95
N VAL A 30 -19.43 20.98 38.70
CA VAL A 30 -20.07 20.03 37.78
C VAL A 30 -19.55 20.21 36.35
N SER A 31 -19.46 21.44 35.86
CA SER A 31 -18.90 21.74 34.53
C SER A 31 -17.44 21.27 34.38
N VAL A 32 -16.60 21.50 35.39
CA VAL A 32 -15.20 21.01 35.40
C VAL A 32 -15.16 19.49 35.42
N LYS A 33 -15.99 18.83 36.23
CA LYS A 33 -16.07 17.35 36.28
C LYS A 33 -16.46 16.76 34.92
N THR A 34 -17.43 17.36 34.22
CA THR A 34 -17.82 16.95 32.88
C THR A 34 -16.69 17.14 31.87
N LYS A 35 -15.99 18.29 31.89
CA LYS A 35 -14.83 18.52 31.02
C LYS A 35 -13.71 17.51 31.25
N VAL A 36 -13.37 17.22 32.51
CA VAL A 36 -12.35 16.22 32.86
C VAL A 36 -12.75 14.82 32.36
N SER A 37 -14.02 14.44 32.49
CA SER A 37 -14.53 13.17 31.96
C SER A 37 -14.42 13.08 30.44
N ILE A 38 -14.79 14.14 29.73
CA ILE A 38 -14.66 14.20 28.25
C ILE A 38 -13.20 14.10 27.85
N THR A 39 -12.29 14.87 28.48
CA THR A 39 -10.85 14.80 28.19
C THR A 39 -10.27 13.42 28.45
N ARG A 40 -10.69 12.73 29.52
CA ARG A 40 -10.23 11.36 29.81
C ARG A 40 -10.70 10.38 28.73
N ARG A 41 -11.94 10.49 28.28
CA ARG A 41 -12.49 9.67 27.19
C ARG A 41 -11.76 9.93 25.87
N LEU A 42 -11.57 11.20 25.51
CA LEU A 42 -10.83 11.58 24.29
C LEU A 42 -9.41 11.02 24.30
N ARG A 43 -8.69 11.09 25.42
CA ARG A 43 -7.34 10.49 25.54
C ARG A 43 -7.35 8.97 25.32
N ALA A 44 -8.37 8.28 25.83
CA ALA A 44 -8.49 6.84 25.63
C ALA A 44 -8.79 6.50 24.16
N GLU A 45 -9.71 7.22 23.52
CA GLU A 45 -10.02 7.07 22.10
C GLU A 45 -8.78 7.38 21.22
N MET A 46 -8.03 8.43 21.54
CA MET A 46 -6.78 8.76 20.85
C MET A 46 -5.75 7.63 20.97
N ALA A 47 -5.55 7.08 22.17
CA ALA A 47 -4.63 5.96 22.36
C ALA A 47 -5.06 4.72 21.55
N GLU A 48 -6.36 4.44 21.47
CA GLU A 48 -6.89 3.34 20.66
C GLU A 48 -6.65 3.58 19.16
N ILE A 49 -6.86 4.82 18.69
CA ILE A 49 -6.58 5.22 17.31
C ILE A 49 -5.10 5.06 16.99
N ASP A 50 -4.20 5.50 17.89
CA ASP A 50 -2.75 5.38 17.71
C ASP A 50 -2.33 3.91 17.54
N GLU A 51 -2.88 3.01 18.37
CA GLU A 51 -2.61 1.58 18.26
C GLU A 51 -3.17 0.96 16.98
N LYS A 52 -4.36 1.39 16.52
CA LYS A 52 -4.90 0.98 15.21
C LYS A 52 -4.01 1.47 14.07
N GLN A 53 -3.56 2.72 14.12
CA GLN A 53 -2.67 3.28 13.10
C GLN A 53 -1.33 2.55 13.03
N LYS A 54 -0.73 2.19 14.18
CA LYS A 54 0.48 1.36 14.22
C LYS A 54 0.27 0.02 13.52
N ARG A 55 -0.83 -0.67 13.80
CA ARG A 55 -1.18 -1.94 13.13
C ARG A 55 -1.37 -1.77 11.62
N ILE A 56 -2.05 -0.70 11.19
CA ILE A 56 -2.23 -0.39 9.77
C ILE A 56 -0.88 -0.16 9.09
N ARG A 57 0.00 0.66 9.67
CA ARG A 57 1.33 0.94 9.11
C ARG A 57 2.16 -0.33 8.99
N LYS A 58 2.13 -1.19 10.01
CA LYS A 58 2.80 -2.49 9.96
C LYS A 58 2.29 -3.36 8.83
N GLY A 59 0.96 -3.51 8.69
CA GLY A 59 0.37 -4.28 7.60
C GLY A 59 0.69 -3.69 6.22
N GLN A 60 0.72 -2.37 6.07
CA GLN A 60 1.11 -1.71 4.82
C GLN A 60 2.57 -1.97 4.46
N MET A 61 3.47 -2.01 5.45
CA MET A 61 4.88 -2.34 5.25
C MET A 61 5.05 -3.79 4.79
N GLU A 62 4.41 -4.74 5.48
CA GLU A 62 4.42 -6.16 5.11
C GLU A 62 3.87 -6.38 3.68
N ILE A 63 2.81 -5.66 3.30
CA ILE A 63 2.25 -5.72 1.94
C ILE A 63 3.25 -5.16 0.92
N ARG A 64 3.92 -4.03 1.21
CA ARG A 64 4.92 -3.44 0.32
C ARG A 64 6.08 -4.40 0.06
N GLU A 65 6.62 -5.01 1.11
CA GLU A 65 7.72 -5.98 0.99
C GLU A 65 7.32 -7.15 0.07
N ARG A 66 6.10 -7.66 0.19
CA ARG A 66 5.59 -8.71 -0.71
C ARG A 66 5.45 -8.25 -2.15
N PHE A 67 5.01 -7.01 -2.37
CA PHE A 67 4.94 -6.46 -3.74
C PHE A 67 6.33 -6.32 -4.36
N GLU A 68 7.33 -5.92 -3.58
CA GLU A 68 8.73 -5.83 -4.06
C GLU A 68 9.29 -7.21 -4.45
N GLU A 69 8.97 -8.26 -3.68
CA GLU A 69 9.31 -9.65 -4.02
C GLU A 69 8.60 -10.11 -5.32
N ILE A 70 7.30 -9.84 -5.44
CA ILE A 70 6.53 -10.17 -6.64
C ILE A 70 7.06 -9.45 -7.87
N ASP A 71 7.41 -8.16 -7.74
CA ASP A 71 7.95 -7.37 -8.85
C ASP A 71 9.31 -7.92 -9.30
N PHE A 72 10.16 -8.31 -8.35
CA PHE A 72 11.44 -8.96 -8.64
C PHE A 72 11.25 -10.28 -9.40
N ASP A 73 10.36 -11.16 -8.92
CA ASP A 73 10.04 -12.43 -9.59
C ASP A 73 9.46 -12.19 -10.99
N CYS A 74 8.57 -11.21 -11.13
CA CYS A 74 8.01 -10.83 -12.43
C CYS A 74 9.09 -10.40 -13.42
N ASP A 75 10.10 -9.66 -12.98
CA ASP A 75 11.19 -9.24 -13.84
C ASP A 75 12.14 -10.40 -14.21
N GLN A 76 12.34 -11.37 -13.33
CA GLN A 76 13.05 -12.61 -13.67
C GLN A 76 12.27 -13.41 -14.72
N LEU A 77 10.97 -13.64 -14.49
CA LEU A 77 10.11 -14.38 -15.41
C LEU A 77 10.05 -13.74 -16.80
N LYS A 78 10.02 -12.40 -16.89
CA LYS A 78 10.11 -11.70 -18.18
C LYS A 78 11.42 -11.99 -18.91
N LYS A 79 12.56 -11.97 -18.21
CA LYS A 79 13.88 -12.27 -18.79
C LYS A 79 13.94 -13.71 -19.29
N GLU A 80 13.50 -14.66 -18.48
CA GLU A 80 13.47 -16.08 -18.86
C GLU A 80 12.54 -16.32 -20.05
N THR A 81 11.33 -15.76 -20.01
CA THR A 81 10.35 -15.87 -21.12
C THR A 81 10.90 -15.28 -22.41
N PHE A 82 11.62 -14.15 -22.34
CA PHE A 82 12.28 -13.56 -23.49
C PHE A 82 13.33 -14.49 -24.09
N LEU A 83 14.18 -15.10 -23.25
CA LEU A 83 15.19 -16.06 -23.71
C LEU A 83 14.57 -17.30 -24.33
N ILE A 84 13.53 -17.87 -23.70
CA ILE A 84 12.77 -19.01 -24.21
C ILE A 84 12.15 -18.66 -25.56
N SER A 85 11.50 -17.50 -25.68
CA SER A 85 10.87 -17.04 -26.93
C SER A 85 11.90 -16.87 -28.05
N LYS A 86 13.06 -16.27 -27.74
CA LYS A 86 14.18 -16.13 -28.68
C LYS A 86 14.69 -17.49 -29.14
N GLN A 87 14.81 -18.45 -28.22
CA GLN A 87 15.22 -19.82 -28.56
C GLN A 87 14.15 -20.57 -29.38
N ALA A 88 12.87 -20.38 -29.05
CA ALA A 88 11.76 -20.97 -29.79
C ALA A 88 11.73 -20.47 -31.24
N ALA A 89 11.92 -19.17 -31.47
CA ALA A 89 12.01 -18.61 -32.82
C ALA A 89 13.16 -19.21 -33.63
N ARG A 90 14.34 -19.38 -33.02
CA ARG A 90 15.49 -20.05 -33.68
C ARG A 90 15.20 -21.51 -33.99
N ASN A 91 14.61 -22.24 -33.05
CA ASN A 91 14.20 -23.63 -33.27
C ASN A 91 13.19 -23.72 -34.43
N GLN A 92 12.24 -22.80 -34.51
CA GLN A 92 11.28 -22.73 -35.61
C GLN A 92 11.97 -22.51 -36.96
N GLN A 93 12.97 -21.62 -37.03
CA GLN A 93 13.77 -21.40 -38.24
C GLN A 93 14.50 -22.68 -38.67
N ARG A 94 15.14 -23.38 -37.73
CA ARG A 94 15.83 -24.64 -37.99
C ARG A 94 14.87 -25.73 -38.49
N LEU A 95 13.73 -25.89 -37.83
CA LEU A 95 12.69 -26.85 -38.25
C LEU A 95 12.21 -26.55 -39.67
N ASN A 96 11.97 -25.28 -40.01
CA ASN A 96 11.58 -24.89 -41.37
C ASN A 96 12.64 -25.29 -42.41
N LEU A 97 13.92 -25.04 -42.13
CA LEU A 97 15.02 -25.47 -43.00
C LEU A 97 15.05 -27.00 -43.14
N MET A 98 14.92 -27.74 -42.03
CA MET A 98 14.87 -29.20 -42.05
C MET A 98 13.71 -29.73 -42.91
N PHE A 99 12.51 -29.15 -42.78
CA PHE A 99 11.36 -29.52 -43.61
C PHE A 99 11.60 -29.23 -45.09
N LYS A 100 12.18 -28.07 -45.42
CA LYS A 100 12.54 -27.73 -46.81
C LYS A 100 13.57 -28.71 -47.40
N ILE A 101 14.54 -29.15 -46.60
CA ILE A 101 15.52 -30.17 -47.03
C ILE A 101 14.82 -31.49 -47.36
N VAL A 102 13.92 -31.95 -46.49
CA VAL A 102 13.15 -33.19 -46.74
C VAL A 102 12.36 -33.08 -48.04
N LYS A 103 11.68 -31.94 -48.27
CA LYS A 103 10.94 -31.69 -49.51
C LYS A 103 11.85 -31.65 -50.75
N ALA A 104 12.98 -30.94 -50.69
CA ALA A 104 13.91 -30.88 -51.81
C ALA A 104 14.52 -32.25 -52.14
N ARG A 105 14.70 -33.12 -51.14
CA ARG A 105 15.13 -34.52 -51.34
C ARG A 105 14.06 -35.34 -52.05
N GLU A 106 12.80 -35.20 -51.65
CA GLU A 106 11.66 -35.85 -52.33
C GLU A 106 11.59 -35.44 -53.82
N GLU A 107 11.87 -34.17 -54.11
CA GLU A 107 11.92 -33.61 -55.47
C GLU A 107 13.24 -33.93 -56.22
N ASN A 108 14.18 -34.67 -55.61
CA ASN A 108 15.53 -34.94 -56.14
C ASN A 108 16.34 -33.67 -56.52
N ASN A 109 16.03 -32.52 -55.91
CA ASN A 109 16.73 -31.27 -56.17
C ASN A 109 17.99 -31.15 -55.30
N LEU A 110 19.07 -31.81 -55.73
CA LEU A 110 20.33 -31.87 -54.97
C LEU A 110 20.96 -30.49 -54.73
N SER A 111 20.87 -29.58 -55.70
CA SER A 111 21.41 -28.22 -55.54
C SER A 111 20.73 -27.45 -54.41
N GLU A 112 19.40 -27.58 -54.30
CA GLU A 112 18.63 -26.95 -53.23
C GLU A 112 18.89 -27.61 -51.87
N VAL A 113 19.04 -28.95 -51.84
CA VAL A 113 19.43 -29.69 -50.64
C VAL A 113 20.77 -29.20 -50.09
N ASP A 114 21.77 -29.01 -50.94
CA ASP A 114 23.11 -28.54 -50.52
C ASP A 114 23.04 -27.12 -49.95
N LYS A 115 22.34 -26.21 -50.64
CA LYS A 115 22.13 -24.83 -50.18
C LYS A 115 21.44 -24.78 -48.81
N LEU A 116 20.31 -25.47 -48.67
CA LEU A 116 19.55 -25.48 -47.42
C LEU A 116 20.32 -26.15 -46.27
N THR A 117 21.10 -27.21 -46.57
CA THR A 117 21.95 -27.88 -45.59
C THR A 117 23.06 -26.94 -45.11
N GLN A 118 23.67 -26.18 -46.02
CA GLN A 118 24.66 -25.17 -45.66
C GLN A 118 24.03 -24.06 -44.79
N SER A 119 22.87 -23.53 -45.17
CA SER A 119 22.14 -22.54 -44.37
C SER A 119 21.77 -23.06 -42.98
N LEU A 120 21.38 -24.34 -42.85
CA LEU A 120 21.11 -24.95 -41.54
C LEU A 120 22.37 -25.02 -40.68
N ARG A 121 23.52 -25.37 -41.26
CA ARG A 121 24.81 -25.38 -40.53
C ARG A 121 25.18 -23.99 -40.02
N GLU A 122 25.02 -22.97 -40.85
CA GLU A 122 25.30 -21.57 -40.47
C GLU A 122 24.35 -21.09 -39.36
N CYS A 123 23.04 -21.38 -39.49
CA CYS A 123 22.04 -21.08 -38.48
C CYS A 123 22.39 -21.73 -37.12
N MET A 124 22.85 -22.99 -37.13
CA MET A 124 23.25 -23.69 -35.90
C MET A 124 24.53 -23.13 -35.27
N LYS A 125 25.49 -22.65 -36.08
CA LYS A 125 26.75 -22.04 -35.58
C LYS A 125 26.48 -20.73 -34.84
N HIS A 126 25.70 -19.83 -35.45
CA HIS A 126 25.39 -18.51 -34.87
C HIS A 126 24.68 -18.62 -33.50
N ASP A 127 23.95 -19.71 -33.26
CA ASP A 127 23.28 -19.96 -31.98
C ASP A 127 24.20 -20.52 -30.89
N MET A 128 25.40 -21.01 -31.23
CA MET A 128 26.42 -21.39 -30.23
C MET A 128 27.24 -20.19 -29.77
N GLU A 129 27.49 -19.24 -30.67
CA GLU A 129 28.27 -18.02 -30.38
C GLU A 129 27.49 -17.00 -29.53
N ASN A 130 26.16 -16.98 -29.64
CA ASN A 130 25.28 -16.10 -28.86
C ASN A 130 24.85 -16.67 -27.49
N LYS A 131 25.57 -17.66 -26.95
CA LYS A 131 25.39 -18.23 -25.60
C LYS A 131 26.39 -17.68 -24.56
N LEU A 132 27.32 -16.82 -24.98
CA LEU A 132 28.21 -16.01 -24.14
C LEU A 132 27.60 -14.63 -23.89
#